data_AF-A0A4R5AAK4-F1
#
_entry.id   AF-A0A4R5AAK4-F1
#
_cell.length_a   1.000
_cell.length_b   1.000
_cell.length_c   1.000
_cell.angle_alpha   90.00
_cell.angle_beta   90.00
_cell.angle_gamma   90.00
#
_symmetry.space_group_name_H-M   'P 1'
#
loop_
_entity.id
_entity.type
_entity.pdbx_description
1 polymer ?
#
loop_
_entity_poly.entity_id
_entity_poly.type
_entity_poly.pdbx_seq_one_letter_code
_entity_poly.pdbx_strand_id
1 'polypeptide(L)'
;MDVQVGFGQGQQISHGRTVWGRRLGRPAIIRVDRGGRRDHDAAGGRRDDRCPADRPAACWECVTALLNRIHRVEDGQRIEGVVRPVFIHNFSYHLTNLLVFADGAINCWEWVDLDGLRQKLECGWVVTEVPEGGEISAFELGRWKASEPSFGLTPEMLLGEVADDIERLNDRPDSTGRCLAVLDRYLESRDEADRLALREAYLAIPEHKRHYSLGDMDNKDRPLVILCTDVGEPPIGGWFRDENVTEAMREWALQYFADRDRAHAEYESRRPADDPPEPAAGTIHFGGRVYPKGWPEDAGIDVLQNEYPSAIEVGGVVYPSVTHAYWALSTADPEARERIRAAERPYEARKTAEETPRVENWSQVRTAVMAALLRAKYAQHPDLAEVLLGTGDAPIGYSGVDSDHWITRGGKGRNWVGRLLELVRSELQAQKAGIPFA
;
A
#
# COMPACT_ATOMS: atom_id res chain seq x y z
N MET A 1 36.59 -5.99 79.77
CA MET A 1 36.12 -7.00 78.81
C MET A 1 36.36 -6.45 77.41
N ASP A 2 37.61 -6.18 77.00
CA ASP A 2 38.75 -7.10 76.76
C ASP A 2 38.42 -8.04 75.58
N VAL A 3 39.18 -8.14 74.48
CA VAL A 3 40.64 -7.98 74.28
C VAL A 3 40.98 -7.53 72.83
N GLN A 4 41.93 -6.59 72.69
CA GLN A 4 42.76 -6.33 71.49
C GLN A 4 43.94 -7.32 71.43
N VAL A 5 44.44 -7.70 70.24
CA VAL A 5 45.88 -7.74 69.81
C VAL A 5 45.88 -7.95 68.27
N GLY A 6 46.65 -7.33 67.37
CA GLY A 6 47.83 -6.47 67.44
C GLY A 6 48.91 -6.92 66.43
N PHE A 7 49.06 -6.16 65.33
CA PHE A 7 50.29 -5.73 64.61
C PHE A 7 51.42 -6.66 64.11
N GLY A 8 51.93 -6.30 62.91
CA GLY A 8 53.34 -6.43 62.46
C GLY A 8 53.46 -6.57 60.93
N GLN A 9 53.53 -5.48 60.13
CA GLN A 9 54.73 -4.86 59.51
C GLN A 9 55.74 -5.85 58.89
N GLY A 10 56.33 -5.68 57.70
CA GLY A 10 56.40 -4.68 56.63
C GLY A 10 57.06 -5.42 55.43
N GLN A 11 57.14 -4.92 54.20
CA GLN A 11 58.12 -3.91 53.76
C GLN A 11 57.84 -3.57 52.29
N GLN A 12 58.04 -2.29 51.94
CA GLN A 12 58.01 -1.73 50.58
C GLN A 12 59.10 -2.33 49.67
N ILE A 13 58.99 -2.12 48.35
CA ILE A 13 59.92 -1.26 47.57
C ILE A 13 59.43 -1.11 46.10
N SER A 14 59.23 0.16 45.72
CA SER A 14 59.32 0.87 44.42
C SER A 14 59.05 0.18 43.07
N HIS A 15 58.33 0.85 42.17
CA HIS A 15 58.76 1.75 41.06
C HIS A 15 57.44 2.37 40.48
N GLY A 16 57.28 3.61 40.01
CA GLY A 16 58.14 4.50 39.23
C GLY A 16 57.30 4.97 38.01
N ARG A 17 57.05 6.28 37.89
CA ARG A 17 56.22 7.00 36.88
C ARG A 17 56.62 6.68 35.41
N THR A 18 55.84 6.97 34.34
CA THR A 18 55.63 8.32 33.74
C THR A 18 54.81 8.23 32.41
N VAL A 19 53.75 9.07 32.29
CA VAL A 19 53.28 9.93 31.14
C VAL A 19 52.76 9.38 29.79
N TRP A 20 51.52 9.83 29.50
CA TRP A 20 50.83 10.26 28.25
C TRP A 20 51.24 9.76 26.86
N GLY A 21 50.21 9.35 26.09
CA GLY A 21 50.22 9.39 24.62
C GLY A 21 48.84 9.12 24.02
N ARG A 22 48.14 10.17 23.55
CA ARG A 22 46.99 10.05 22.64
C ARG A 22 47.45 9.35 21.36
N ARG A 23 46.73 8.31 20.93
CA ARG A 23 46.66 7.93 19.51
C ARG A 23 45.20 7.80 19.10
N LEU A 24 44.78 8.72 18.24
CA LEU A 24 43.61 8.61 17.39
C LEU A 24 43.80 7.40 16.47
N GLY A 25 43.03 6.34 16.69
CA GLY A 25 42.85 5.24 15.74
C GLY A 25 41.77 5.60 14.73
N ARG A 26 42.14 5.68 13.46
CA ARG A 26 41.23 5.89 12.31
C ARG A 26 40.24 4.73 12.20
N PRO A 27 39.01 4.93 11.71
CA PRO A 27 38.07 3.84 11.49
C PRO A 27 38.58 2.90 10.39
N ALA A 28 38.53 1.60 10.67
CA ALA A 28 38.78 0.56 9.69
C ALA A 28 37.65 0.54 8.66
N ILE A 29 37.95 1.04 7.45
CA ILE A 29 37.12 0.86 6.26
C ILE A 29 37.27 -0.60 5.84
N ILE A 30 36.17 -1.35 5.89
CA ILE A 30 36.08 -2.70 5.32
C ILE A 30 36.20 -2.55 3.80
N ARG A 31 37.33 -3.01 3.26
CA ARG A 31 37.61 -3.10 1.82
C ARG A 31 36.95 -4.39 1.31
N VAL A 32 35.88 -4.26 0.55
CA VAL A 32 35.37 -5.38 -0.27
C VAL A 32 36.17 -5.37 -1.57
N ASP A 33 36.98 -6.41 -1.74
CA ASP A 33 37.74 -6.65 -2.96
C ASP A 33 36.79 -7.15 -4.06
N ARG A 34 36.61 -6.35 -5.12
CA ARG A 34 36.06 -6.81 -6.40
C ARG A 34 37.11 -6.52 -7.46
N GLY A 35 37.82 -7.56 -7.86
CA GLY A 35 38.71 -7.54 -9.01
C GLY A 35 37.97 -7.21 -10.31
N GLY A 36 38.64 -6.47 -11.18
CA GLY A 36 38.25 -6.27 -12.58
C GLY A 36 38.23 -4.81 -13.04
N ARG A 37 39.40 -4.17 -13.14
CA ARG A 37 39.57 -2.96 -13.96
C ARG A 37 39.51 -3.33 -15.44
N ARG A 38 38.65 -2.63 -16.19
CA ARG A 38 38.96 -2.20 -17.56
C ARG A 38 38.67 -0.72 -17.64
N ASP A 39 39.70 0.02 -18.03
CA ASP A 39 39.67 1.45 -18.27
C ASP A 39 38.82 1.77 -19.49
N HIS A 40 38.01 2.83 -19.41
CA HIS A 40 37.68 3.65 -20.58
C HIS A 40 37.37 5.08 -20.17
N ASP A 41 37.96 5.98 -20.97
CA ASP A 41 38.14 7.41 -20.77
C ASP A 41 36.86 8.25 -20.81
N ALA A 42 37.03 9.45 -20.27
CA ALA A 42 36.09 10.55 -20.18
C ALA A 42 35.55 11.05 -21.53
N ALA A 43 34.26 11.38 -21.56
CA ALA A 43 33.73 12.46 -22.39
C ALA A 43 32.47 13.05 -21.72
N GLY A 44 32.45 14.37 -21.57
CA GLY A 44 31.46 15.12 -20.81
C GLY A 44 30.06 15.14 -21.40
N GLY A 45 29.08 15.24 -20.50
CA GLY A 45 27.70 15.61 -20.79
C GLY A 45 27.13 16.32 -19.57
N ARG A 46 26.66 17.56 -19.76
CA ARG A 46 25.96 18.36 -18.74
C ARG A 46 24.73 17.56 -18.28
N ARG A 47 24.59 17.35 -16.97
CA ARG A 47 23.35 16.82 -16.39
C ARG A 47 22.37 18.00 -16.28
N ASP A 48 21.19 17.81 -16.84
CA ASP A 48 20.04 18.70 -16.71
C ASP A 48 19.47 18.47 -15.29
N ASP A 49 19.64 19.44 -14.39
CA ASP A 49 19.24 19.39 -12.98
C ASP A 49 17.72 19.61 -12.78
N ARG A 50 16.89 19.04 -13.64
CA ARG A 50 15.42 19.12 -13.54
C ARG A 50 14.83 17.74 -13.29
N CYS A 51 15.10 17.21 -12.10
CA CYS A 51 14.32 16.10 -11.55
C CYS A 51 13.22 16.73 -10.67
N PRO A 52 11.92 16.60 -11.01
CA PRO A 52 10.85 17.07 -10.13
C PRO A 52 10.85 16.20 -8.86
N ALA A 53 11.13 16.83 -7.71
CA ALA A 53 11.11 16.20 -6.40
C ALA A 53 9.69 15.84 -5.91
N ASP A 54 8.65 16.32 -6.59
CA ASP A 54 7.27 16.25 -6.11
C ASP A 54 6.46 15.19 -6.84
N ARG A 55 6.83 13.92 -6.64
CA ARG A 55 5.75 12.94 -6.48
C ARG A 55 5.23 13.15 -5.06
N PRO A 56 3.92 12.95 -4.76
CA PRO A 56 3.60 12.49 -3.42
C PRO A 56 4.42 11.20 -3.27
N ALA A 57 5.56 11.29 -2.60
CA ALA A 57 6.25 10.11 -2.14
C ALA A 57 5.15 9.38 -1.39
N ALA A 58 4.72 8.22 -1.89
CA ALA A 58 4.08 7.26 -1.02
C ALA A 58 5.06 7.17 0.14
N CYS A 59 4.69 7.78 1.28
CA CYS A 59 5.59 7.89 2.41
C CYS A 59 6.09 6.47 2.64
N TRP A 60 7.36 6.30 2.97
CA TRP A 60 7.88 4.98 3.31
C TRP A 60 6.93 4.24 4.29
N GLU A 61 6.21 5.00 5.11
CA GLU A 61 5.09 4.56 5.96
C GLU A 61 3.84 4.07 5.23
N CYS A 62 3.37 4.71 4.15
CA CYS A 62 2.29 4.17 3.30
C CYS A 62 2.68 2.83 2.67
N VAL A 63 3.94 2.70 2.24
CA VAL A 63 4.47 1.44 1.68
C VAL A 63 4.68 0.38 2.76
N THR A 64 5.12 0.77 3.96
CA THR A 64 5.29 -0.13 5.12
C THR A 64 3.94 -0.57 5.70
N ALA A 65 2.94 0.32 5.73
CA ALA A 65 1.57 0.03 6.15
C ALA A 65 0.85 -0.98 5.23
N LEU A 66 1.28 -1.10 3.97
CA LEU A 66 0.77 -2.11 3.04
C LEU A 66 1.35 -3.52 3.30
N LEU A 67 2.53 -3.63 3.91
CA LEU A 67 3.22 -4.92 4.14
C LEU A 67 2.87 -5.58 5.48
N ASN A 68 2.24 -4.86 6.41
CA ASN A 68 1.95 -5.34 7.77
C ASN A 68 0.45 -5.42 8.11
N ARG A 69 -0.44 -5.47 7.10
CA ARG A 69 -1.89 -5.58 7.33
C ARG A 69 -2.28 -6.97 7.83
N ILE A 70 -3.11 -6.98 8.86
CA ILE A 70 -3.75 -8.18 9.41
C ILE A 70 -5.25 -7.92 9.53
N HIS A 71 -6.02 -8.96 9.83
CA HIS A 71 -7.41 -8.81 10.24
C HIS A 71 -7.75 -9.86 11.27
N ARG A 72 -8.78 -9.57 12.07
CA ARG A 72 -9.45 -10.56 12.92
C ARG A 72 -10.94 -10.59 12.61
N VAL A 73 -11.61 -11.66 13.01
CA VAL A 73 -13.07 -11.77 12.91
C VAL A 73 -13.63 -11.85 14.32
N GLU A 74 -14.47 -10.88 14.68
CA GLU A 74 -15.17 -10.81 15.97
C GLU A 74 -16.67 -10.66 15.67
N ASP A 75 -17.53 -11.50 16.27
CA ASP A 75 -18.98 -11.52 16.02
C ASP A 75 -19.38 -11.55 14.53
N GLY A 76 -18.58 -12.21 13.70
CA GLY A 76 -18.80 -12.31 12.26
C GLY A 76 -18.43 -11.05 11.46
N GLN A 77 -17.92 -10.02 12.12
CA GLN A 77 -17.39 -8.81 11.49
C GLN A 77 -15.88 -8.90 11.32
N ARG A 78 -15.40 -8.51 10.14
CA ARG A 78 -13.98 -8.41 9.86
C ARG A 78 -13.45 -7.07 10.36
N ILE A 79 -12.45 -7.11 11.23
CA ILE A 79 -11.79 -5.94 11.81
C ILE A 79 -10.37 -5.89 11.26
N GLU A 80 -10.06 -4.83 10.52
CA GLU A 80 -8.72 -4.61 9.98
C GLU A 80 -7.74 -4.23 11.10
N GLY A 81 -6.48 -4.57 10.89
CA GLY A 81 -5.40 -4.27 11.83
C GLY A 81 -4.04 -4.18 11.15
N VAL A 82 -3.05 -3.81 11.96
CA VAL A 82 -1.65 -3.71 11.58
C VAL A 82 -0.77 -4.37 12.62
N VAL A 83 0.46 -4.68 12.22
CA VAL A 83 1.48 -5.29 13.08
C VAL A 83 2.67 -4.35 13.27
N ARG A 84 3.16 -4.23 14.50
CA ARG A 84 4.40 -3.53 14.84
C ARG A 84 5.36 -4.42 15.63
N PRO A 85 6.67 -4.46 15.31
CA PRO A 85 7.63 -5.18 16.12
C PRO A 85 7.89 -4.46 17.45
N VAL A 86 7.87 -5.21 18.55
CA VAL A 86 8.19 -4.74 19.90
C VAL A 86 8.96 -5.81 20.66
N PHE A 87 9.49 -5.47 21.85
CA PHE A 87 9.99 -6.47 22.78
C PHE A 87 9.00 -6.65 23.93
N ILE A 88 8.70 -7.90 24.29
CA ILE A 88 8.07 -8.22 25.57
C ILE A 88 9.14 -8.68 26.55
N HIS A 89 9.22 -8.01 27.69
CA HIS A 89 10.17 -8.34 28.74
C HIS A 89 9.51 -9.27 29.76
N ASN A 90 9.81 -10.57 29.63
CA ASN A 90 9.35 -11.61 30.53
C ASN A 90 10.51 -12.56 30.83
N PHE A 91 11.28 -12.27 31.88
CA PHE A 91 12.60 -12.85 32.20
C PHE A 91 13.70 -12.58 31.16
N SER A 92 13.40 -12.73 29.88
CA SER A 92 14.21 -12.33 28.72
C SER A 92 13.43 -11.38 27.81
N TYR A 93 14.07 -10.85 26.76
CA TYR A 93 13.45 -9.91 25.82
C TYR A 93 12.96 -10.66 24.59
N HIS A 94 11.65 -10.73 24.40
CA HIS A 94 11.04 -11.47 23.30
C HIS A 94 10.71 -10.52 22.16
N LEU A 95 11.44 -10.61 21.05
CA LEU A 95 11.08 -9.92 19.82
C LEU A 95 9.77 -10.51 19.30
N THR A 96 8.72 -9.70 19.27
CA THR A 96 7.37 -10.14 18.94
C THR A 96 6.59 -9.05 18.23
N ASN A 97 5.39 -9.40 17.81
CA ASN A 97 4.49 -8.56 17.04
C ASN A 97 3.40 -8.03 17.97
N LEU A 98 3.36 -6.72 18.14
CA LEU A 98 2.22 -5.99 18.66
C LEU A 98 1.14 -5.96 17.56
N LEU A 99 -0.02 -6.52 17.85
CA LEU A 99 -1.16 -6.51 16.92
C LEU A 99 -2.07 -5.35 17.31
N VAL A 100 -2.42 -4.47 16.38
CA VAL A 100 -3.26 -3.28 16.61
C VAL A 100 -4.45 -3.34 15.66
N PHE A 101 -5.67 -3.19 16.16
CA PHE A 101 -6.90 -3.30 15.36
C PHE A 101 -7.72 -2.01 15.37
N ALA A 102 -8.58 -1.86 14.35
CA ALA A 102 -9.38 -0.66 14.12
C ALA A 102 -10.31 -0.32 15.30
N ASP A 103 -10.78 -1.33 16.03
CA ASP A 103 -11.63 -1.16 17.21
C ASP A 103 -10.86 -0.76 18.49
N GLY A 104 -9.55 -0.50 18.37
CA GLY A 104 -8.68 -0.15 19.49
C GLY A 104 -8.18 -1.34 20.28
N ALA A 105 -8.52 -2.58 19.90
CA ALA A 105 -7.96 -3.76 20.52
C ALA A 105 -6.49 -3.92 20.14
N ILE A 106 -5.66 -4.17 21.14
CA ILE A 106 -4.21 -4.34 21.00
C ILE A 106 -3.82 -5.67 21.64
N ASN A 107 -3.00 -6.47 20.97
CA ASN A 107 -2.47 -7.71 21.53
C ASN A 107 -0.95 -7.60 21.74
N CYS A 108 -0.54 -7.69 23.02
CA CYS A 108 0.85 -7.76 23.46
C CYS A 108 1.06 -8.99 24.37
N TRP A 109 0.70 -10.17 23.86
CA TRP A 109 0.49 -11.45 24.60
C TRP A 109 -0.75 -11.50 25.50
N GLU A 110 -1.38 -10.35 25.71
CA GLU A 110 -2.70 -10.20 26.30
C GLU A 110 -3.47 -9.14 25.50
N TRP A 111 -4.79 -9.23 25.52
CA TRP A 111 -5.65 -8.22 24.91
C TRP A 111 -5.78 -7.01 25.85
N VAL A 112 -5.45 -5.83 25.34
CA VAL A 112 -5.53 -4.55 26.03
C VAL A 112 -6.10 -3.49 25.08
N ASP A 113 -6.53 -2.36 25.63
CA ASP A 113 -6.77 -1.13 24.88
C ASP A 113 -5.54 -0.21 24.93
N LEU A 114 -5.66 1.00 24.40
CA LEU A 114 -4.55 1.96 24.35
C LEU A 114 -4.05 2.36 25.75
N ASP A 115 -4.96 2.47 26.73
CA ASP A 115 -4.61 2.79 28.12
C ASP A 115 -3.91 1.60 28.80
N GLY A 116 -4.36 0.37 28.52
CA GLY A 116 -3.69 -0.85 28.94
C GLY A 116 -2.30 -0.99 28.32
N LEU A 117 -2.12 -0.65 27.05
CA LEU A 117 -0.80 -0.59 26.42
C LEU A 117 0.12 0.42 27.13
N ARG A 118 -0.40 1.62 27.47
CA ARG A 118 0.36 2.62 28.25
C ARG A 118 0.85 2.04 29.57
N GLN A 119 -0.03 1.38 30.33
CA GLN A 119 0.35 0.74 31.61
C GLN A 119 1.40 -0.36 31.41
N LYS A 120 1.30 -1.13 30.33
CA LYS A 120 2.26 -2.20 30.00
C LYS A 120 3.63 -1.65 29.58
N LEU A 121 3.67 -0.47 28.96
CA LEU A 121 4.91 0.26 28.69
C LEU A 121 5.52 0.81 29.99
N GLU A 122 4.69 1.43 30.84
CA GLU A 122 5.12 2.01 32.13
C GLU A 122 5.69 0.96 33.10
N CYS A 123 5.08 -0.24 33.15
CA CYS A 123 5.57 -1.32 34.01
C CYS A 123 6.72 -2.13 33.40
N GLY A 124 7.16 -1.79 32.18
CA GLY A 124 8.25 -2.44 31.47
C GLY A 124 7.91 -3.85 30.98
N TRP A 125 6.62 -4.17 30.78
CA TRP A 125 6.20 -5.41 30.12
C TRP A 125 6.42 -5.35 28.61
N VAL A 126 5.95 -4.27 27.97
CA VAL A 126 6.34 -3.93 26.60
C VAL A 126 7.50 -2.95 26.68
N VAL A 127 8.57 -3.21 25.95
CA VAL A 127 9.74 -2.33 25.88
C VAL A 127 10.15 -2.11 24.44
N THR A 128 10.70 -0.93 24.18
CA THR A 128 11.23 -0.53 22.87
C THR A 128 12.75 -0.67 22.79
N GLU A 129 13.39 -1.00 23.92
CA GLU A 129 14.84 -1.06 24.08
C GLU A 129 15.25 -2.31 24.86
N VAL A 130 16.46 -2.79 24.59
CA VAL A 130 17.08 -3.92 25.29
C VAL A 130 18.46 -3.49 25.80
N PRO A 131 18.77 -3.65 27.10
CA PRO A 131 20.07 -3.24 27.65
C PRO A 131 21.22 -4.10 27.11
N GLU A 132 22.44 -3.56 27.18
CA GLU A 132 23.68 -4.28 26.87
C GLU A 132 23.73 -5.64 27.59
N GLY A 133 24.03 -6.71 26.84
CA GLY A 133 24.07 -8.08 27.35
C GLY A 133 22.71 -8.73 27.60
N GLY A 134 21.59 -8.01 27.40
CA GLY A 134 20.24 -8.56 27.51
C GLY A 134 19.99 -9.68 26.50
N GLU A 135 19.43 -10.80 26.95
CA GLU A 135 19.10 -11.94 26.07
C GLU A 135 17.82 -11.64 25.29
N ILE A 136 17.96 -11.54 23.97
CA ILE A 136 16.86 -11.40 23.02
C ILE A 136 16.51 -12.78 22.47
N SER A 137 15.22 -13.07 22.38
CA SER A 137 14.66 -14.29 21.85
C SER A 137 13.67 -13.97 20.74
N ALA A 138 13.86 -14.56 19.56
CA ALA A 138 12.86 -14.62 18.51
C ALA A 138 12.31 -16.05 18.44
N PHE A 139 11.00 -16.20 18.61
CA PHE A 139 10.33 -17.49 18.69
C PHE A 139 10.63 -18.36 17.46
N GLU A 140 10.98 -19.64 17.68
CA GLU A 140 11.41 -20.63 16.68
C GLU A 140 12.62 -20.25 15.80
N LEU A 141 13.19 -19.05 15.97
CA LEU A 141 14.34 -18.59 15.20
C LEU A 141 15.66 -18.74 15.98
N GLY A 142 15.71 -18.27 17.22
CA GLY A 142 16.92 -18.35 18.03
C GLY A 142 17.01 -17.30 19.15
N ARG A 143 18.15 -17.29 19.84
CA ARG A 143 18.47 -16.35 20.92
C ARG A 143 19.86 -15.76 20.77
N TRP A 144 20.03 -14.51 21.18
CA TRP A 144 21.30 -13.79 21.16
C TRP A 144 21.34 -12.75 22.27
N LYS A 145 22.52 -12.19 22.54
CA LYS A 145 22.66 -11.07 23.49
C LYS A 145 22.83 -9.76 22.74
N ALA A 146 22.21 -8.70 23.23
CA ALA A 146 22.44 -7.35 22.73
C ALA A 146 23.90 -6.95 22.97
N SER A 147 24.55 -6.39 21.95
CA SER A 147 25.90 -5.85 22.01
C SER A 147 25.89 -4.51 21.28
N GLU A 148 26.31 -3.46 21.97
CA GLU A 148 26.26 -2.07 21.50
C GLU A 148 24.85 -1.66 20.97
N PRO A 149 23.77 -1.88 21.75
CA PRO A 149 22.41 -1.61 21.28
C PRO A 149 22.21 -0.13 20.97
N SER A 150 21.54 0.14 19.84
CA SER A 150 21.07 1.47 19.45
C SER A 150 19.61 1.38 19.06
N PHE A 151 18.76 1.98 19.89
CA PHE A 151 17.32 2.08 19.68
C PHE A 151 16.92 3.55 19.55
N GLY A 152 15.89 3.83 18.76
CA GLY A 152 15.43 5.20 18.48
C GLY A 152 13.93 5.41 18.72
N LEU A 153 13.24 4.43 19.30
CA LEU A 153 11.82 4.49 19.58
C LEU A 153 11.61 4.51 21.09
N THR A 154 11.00 5.58 21.61
CA THR A 154 10.62 5.64 23.03
C THR A 154 9.23 5.02 23.25
N PRO A 155 8.87 4.67 24.50
CA PRO A 155 7.51 4.23 24.82
C PRO A 155 6.42 5.21 24.39
N GLU A 156 6.64 6.52 24.58
CA GLU A 156 5.69 7.57 24.22
C GLU A 156 5.53 7.67 22.70
N MET A 157 6.63 7.55 21.96
CA MET A 157 6.60 7.51 20.50
C MET A 157 5.82 6.30 19.99
N LEU A 158 6.07 5.11 20.55
CA LEU A 158 5.34 3.90 20.17
C LEU A 158 3.84 4.04 20.48
N LEU A 159 3.49 4.55 21.66
CA LEU A 159 2.09 4.76 22.03
C LEU A 159 1.38 5.72 21.06
N GLY A 160 2.04 6.81 20.69
CA GLY A 160 1.52 7.75 19.69
C GLY A 160 1.37 7.12 18.30
N GLU A 161 2.33 6.29 17.87
CA GLU A 161 2.19 5.55 16.61
C GLU A 161 1.01 4.57 16.61
N VAL A 162 0.78 3.86 17.72
CA VAL A 162 -0.35 2.94 17.87
C VAL A 162 -1.68 3.69 17.84
N ALA A 163 -1.75 4.85 18.49
CA ALA A 163 -2.93 5.72 18.40
C ALA A 163 -3.18 6.16 16.96
N ASP A 164 -2.15 6.57 16.23
CA ASP A 164 -2.25 6.97 14.83
C ASP A 164 -2.63 5.79 13.90
N ASP A 165 -2.17 4.57 14.19
CA ASP A 165 -2.60 3.37 13.46
C ASP A 165 -4.10 3.13 13.62
N ILE A 166 -4.65 3.27 14.83
CA ILE A 166 -6.08 3.11 15.10
C ILE A 166 -6.87 4.17 14.31
N GLU A 167 -6.43 5.42 14.27
CA GLU A 167 -7.08 6.47 13.48
C GLU A 167 -7.06 6.15 11.98
N ARG A 168 -5.90 5.77 11.43
CA ARG A 168 -5.76 5.37 10.02
C ARG A 168 -6.62 4.17 9.65
N LEU A 169 -6.72 3.17 10.53
CA LEU A 169 -7.55 1.98 10.33
C LEU A 169 -9.05 2.30 10.29
N ASN A 170 -9.45 3.46 10.82
CA ASN A 170 -10.82 3.97 10.78
C ASN A 170 -11.03 5.07 9.72
N ASP A 171 -10.09 5.26 8.80
CA ASP A 171 -10.13 6.33 7.79
C ASP A 171 -10.27 7.74 8.42
N ARG A 172 -9.73 7.93 9.62
CA ARG A 172 -9.70 9.21 10.34
C ARG A 172 -8.31 9.84 10.27
N PRO A 173 -8.20 11.18 10.35
CA PRO A 173 -6.90 11.86 10.36
C PRO A 173 -6.07 11.43 11.57
N ASP A 174 -4.85 10.97 11.32
CA ASP A 174 -3.84 10.73 12.36
C ASP A 174 -3.31 12.05 12.93
N SER A 175 -2.36 11.98 13.87
CA SER A 175 -1.76 13.16 14.51
C SER A 175 -1.19 14.17 13.50
N THR A 176 -0.56 13.68 12.43
CA THR A 176 0.00 14.55 11.38
C THR A 176 -1.12 15.20 10.57
N GLY A 177 -2.12 14.42 10.14
CA GLY A 177 -3.29 14.95 9.44
C GLY A 177 -4.04 16.01 10.25
N ARG A 178 -4.22 15.79 11.56
CA ARG A 178 -4.82 16.79 12.45
C ARG A 178 -3.97 18.05 12.58
N CYS A 179 -2.64 17.92 12.69
CA CYS A 179 -1.73 19.06 12.73
C CYS A 179 -1.82 19.90 11.45
N LEU A 180 -1.83 19.26 10.28
CA LEU A 180 -1.95 19.96 8.99
C LEU A 180 -3.30 20.67 8.84
N ALA A 181 -4.40 20.08 9.31
CA ALA A 181 -5.70 20.75 9.30
C ALA A 181 -5.72 22.01 10.21
N VAL A 182 -5.00 21.98 11.33
CA VAL A 182 -4.85 23.16 12.20
C VAL A 182 -3.89 24.18 11.56
N LEU A 183 -2.85 23.73 10.86
CA LEU A 183 -1.98 24.59 10.08
C LEU A 183 -2.79 25.36 9.06
N ASP A 184 -3.63 24.71 8.26
CA ASP A 184 -4.46 25.37 7.24
C ASP A 184 -5.32 26.48 7.86
N ARG A 185 -5.97 26.18 9.00
CA ARG A 185 -6.74 27.18 9.75
C ARG A 185 -5.88 28.36 10.20
N TYR A 186 -4.68 28.10 10.73
CA TYR A 186 -3.74 29.16 11.09
C TYR A 186 -3.25 29.94 9.86
N LEU A 187 -3.07 29.27 8.71
CA LEU A 187 -2.65 29.92 7.47
C LEU A 187 -3.71 30.91 6.94
N GLU A 188 -4.98 30.60 7.18
CA GLU A 188 -6.09 31.47 6.83
C GLU A 188 -6.30 32.61 7.85
N SER A 189 -6.36 32.28 9.15
CA SER A 189 -6.71 33.24 10.20
C SER A 189 -5.55 34.16 10.58
N ARG A 190 -4.33 33.62 10.61
CA ARG A 190 -3.14 34.25 11.21
C ARG A 190 -3.32 34.61 12.69
N ASP A 191 -4.29 34.00 13.36
CA ASP A 191 -4.61 34.29 14.75
C ASP A 191 -3.68 33.55 15.71
N GLU A 192 -3.34 34.23 16.80
CA GLU A 192 -2.46 33.69 17.84
C GLU A 192 -3.04 32.44 18.51
N ALA A 193 -4.36 32.38 18.68
CA ALA A 193 -5.04 31.21 19.22
C ALA A 193 -4.86 29.97 18.32
N ASP A 194 -4.91 30.16 17.00
CA ASP A 194 -4.68 29.08 16.03
C ASP A 194 -3.21 28.68 15.96
N ARG A 195 -2.28 29.63 16.15
CA ARG A 195 -0.85 29.33 16.26
C ARG A 195 -0.54 28.46 17.48
N LEU A 196 -1.15 28.76 18.62
CA LEU A 196 -1.00 27.95 19.84
C LEU A 196 -1.64 26.57 19.68
N ALA A 197 -2.80 26.48 19.01
CA ALA A 197 -3.41 25.20 18.67
C ALA A 197 -2.52 24.39 17.70
N LEU A 198 -1.89 25.06 16.73
CA LEU A 198 -0.93 24.43 15.81
C LEU A 198 0.27 23.87 16.57
N ARG A 199 0.81 24.65 17.53
CA ARG A 199 1.89 24.20 18.40
C ARG A 199 1.50 22.95 19.19
N GLU A 200 0.31 22.92 19.77
CA GLU A 200 -0.19 21.76 20.51
C GLU A 200 -0.32 20.54 19.59
N ALA A 201 -0.94 20.72 18.42
CA ALA A 201 -1.13 19.64 17.45
C ALA A 201 0.21 19.10 16.91
N TYR A 202 1.21 19.97 16.66
CA TYR A 202 2.55 19.57 16.25
C TYR A 202 3.26 18.75 17.33
N LEU A 203 3.16 19.15 18.60
CA LEU A 203 3.75 18.41 19.72
C LEU A 203 3.04 17.07 19.98
N ALA A 204 1.78 16.92 19.58
CA ALA A 204 1.05 15.65 19.66
C ALA A 204 1.53 14.61 18.63
N ILE A 205 2.19 15.02 17.55
CA ILE A 205 2.81 14.09 16.59
C ILE A 205 3.95 13.34 17.31
N PRO A 206 4.06 11.99 17.17
CA PRO A 206 5.19 11.24 17.71
C PRO A 206 6.51 11.87 17.27
N GLU A 207 7.43 12.11 18.21
CA GLU A 207 8.59 12.98 17.98
C GLU A 207 9.44 12.57 16.77
N HIS A 208 9.70 11.28 16.59
CA HIS A 208 10.48 10.78 15.44
C HIS A 208 9.75 10.90 14.09
N LYS A 209 8.44 11.16 14.09
CA LYS A 209 7.60 11.39 12.90
C LYS A 209 7.51 12.84 12.48
N ARG A 210 7.69 13.78 13.42
CA ARG A 210 7.53 15.22 13.17
C ARG A 210 8.28 15.69 11.95
N HIS A 211 9.54 15.24 11.77
CA HIS A 211 10.38 15.65 10.64
C HIS A 211 9.83 15.26 9.26
N TYR A 212 8.95 14.25 9.18
CA TYR A 212 8.31 13.81 7.95
C TYR A 212 6.95 14.47 7.70
N SER A 213 6.44 15.29 8.63
CA SER A 213 5.07 15.81 8.61
C SER A 213 4.68 16.59 7.34
N LEU A 214 5.65 17.23 6.66
CA LEU A 214 5.42 17.94 5.41
C LEU A 214 5.73 17.13 4.15
N GLY A 215 6.38 15.97 4.28
CA GLY A 215 6.86 15.18 3.14
C GLY A 215 8.00 15.82 2.32
N ASP A 216 8.45 17.02 2.69
CA ASP A 216 9.57 17.73 2.04
C ASP A 216 10.90 17.25 2.64
N MET A 217 11.78 16.68 1.82
CA MET A 217 13.08 16.16 2.29
C MET A 217 14.15 17.25 2.46
N ASP A 218 13.98 18.40 1.81
CA ASP A 218 14.91 19.53 1.86
C ASP A 218 14.63 20.38 3.10
N ASN A 219 13.37 20.75 3.33
CA ASN A 219 12.98 21.59 4.47
C ASN A 219 12.43 20.81 5.67
N LYS A 220 11.98 19.55 5.48
CA LYS A 220 11.42 18.70 6.53
C LYS A 220 10.27 19.40 7.25
N ASP A 221 10.26 19.40 8.58
CA ASP A 221 9.31 20.10 9.42
C ASP A 221 9.77 21.51 9.84
N ARG A 222 10.88 22.03 9.29
CA ARG A 222 11.41 23.33 9.69
C ARG A 222 10.37 24.46 9.58
N PRO A 223 9.56 24.56 8.51
CA PRO A 223 8.52 25.58 8.42
C PRO A 223 7.50 25.46 9.55
N LEU A 224 7.07 24.23 9.89
CA LEU A 224 6.14 23.99 11.00
C LEU A 224 6.74 24.39 12.35
N VAL A 225 7.98 23.94 12.63
CA VAL A 225 8.70 24.27 13.87
C VAL A 225 8.74 25.78 14.09
N ILE A 226 9.11 26.53 13.05
CA ILE A 226 9.19 27.99 13.12
C ILE A 226 7.83 28.63 13.42
N LEU A 227 6.75 28.17 12.79
CA LEU A 227 5.41 28.71 13.06
C LEU A 227 4.93 28.37 14.47
N CYS A 228 5.27 27.19 14.99
CA CYS A 228 4.89 26.75 16.32
C CYS A 228 5.71 27.42 17.44
N THR A 229 6.91 27.91 17.15
CA THR A 229 7.79 28.56 18.13
C THR A 229 7.49 30.05 18.29
N ASP A 230 7.62 30.54 19.52
CA ASP A 230 7.51 31.96 19.84
C ASP A 230 8.76 32.71 19.37
N VAL A 231 8.61 33.93 18.84
CA VAL A 231 9.77 34.71 18.38
C VAL A 231 10.64 35.07 19.57
N GLY A 232 11.94 34.87 19.42
CA GLY A 232 12.91 35.04 20.49
C GLY A 232 13.09 33.79 21.35
N GLU A 233 12.39 32.69 21.10
CA GLU A 233 12.62 31.41 21.77
C GLU A 233 13.36 30.42 20.86
N PRO A 234 14.09 29.44 21.41
CA PRO A 234 14.69 28.38 20.62
C PRO A 234 13.60 27.51 19.92
N PRO A 235 13.90 26.96 18.73
CA PRO A 235 12.99 26.07 18.00
C PRO A 235 12.43 24.95 18.89
N ILE A 236 11.12 24.70 18.80
CA ILE A 236 10.49 23.66 19.62
C ILE A 236 10.63 22.30 18.95
N GLY A 237 11.33 21.39 19.62
CA GLY A 237 11.65 20.08 19.06
C GLY A 237 12.37 20.19 17.70
N GLY A 238 12.32 19.10 16.93
CA GLY A 238 12.99 19.01 15.64
C GLY A 238 14.50 18.81 15.74
N TRP A 239 15.15 18.74 14.59
CA TRP A 239 16.58 18.39 14.47
C TRP A 239 17.49 19.60 14.21
N PHE A 240 16.92 20.80 14.20
CA PHE A 240 17.60 22.05 13.86
C PHE A 240 18.21 22.69 15.11
N ARG A 241 19.35 23.36 14.95
CA ARG A 241 20.11 23.96 16.05
C ARG A 241 20.19 25.49 15.94
N ASP A 242 19.12 26.11 15.44
CA ASP A 242 19.02 27.57 15.43
C ASP A 242 18.93 28.07 16.89
N GLU A 243 19.58 29.18 17.22
CA GLU A 243 19.61 29.70 18.60
C GLU A 243 18.22 30.20 19.02
N ASN A 244 17.59 31.04 18.19
CA ASN A 244 16.27 31.60 18.45
C ASN A 244 15.51 31.78 17.13
N VAL A 245 14.20 31.58 17.15
CA VAL A 245 13.32 31.87 16.02
C VAL A 245 13.14 33.38 15.89
N THR A 246 13.34 33.90 14.68
CA THR A 246 13.22 35.33 14.36
C THR A 246 11.97 35.63 13.54
N GLU A 247 11.56 36.90 13.49
CA GLU A 247 10.43 37.31 12.65
C GLU A 247 10.69 37.01 11.16
N ALA A 248 11.93 37.19 10.69
CA ALA A 248 12.32 36.86 9.32
C ALA A 248 12.19 35.36 9.01
N MET A 249 12.47 34.49 9.99
CA MET A 249 12.24 33.04 9.84
C MET A 249 10.74 32.74 9.76
N ARG A 250 9.92 33.41 10.56
CA ARG A 250 8.46 33.26 10.51
C ARG A 250 7.91 33.68 9.16
N GLU A 251 8.31 34.85 8.65
CA GLU A 251 7.94 35.32 7.32
C GLU A 251 8.36 34.33 6.21
N TRP A 252 9.57 33.78 6.31
CA TRP A 252 10.02 32.71 5.41
C TRP A 252 9.13 31.46 5.47
N ALA A 253 8.74 31.01 6.66
CA ALA A 253 7.87 29.85 6.81
C ALA A 253 6.47 30.10 6.21
N LEU A 254 5.94 31.31 6.37
CA LEU A 254 4.68 31.72 5.74
C LEU A 254 4.79 31.70 4.21
N GLN A 255 5.89 32.23 3.66
CA GLN A 255 6.14 32.24 2.22
C GLN A 255 6.32 30.82 1.67
N TYR A 256 7.00 29.94 2.42
CA TYR A 256 7.15 28.53 2.07
C TYR A 256 5.79 27.87 1.82
N PHE A 257 4.81 28.05 2.72
CA PHE A 257 3.48 27.46 2.54
C PHE A 257 2.72 28.07 1.36
N ALA A 258 2.82 29.39 1.15
CA ALA A 258 2.22 30.03 -0.01
C ALA A 258 2.83 29.55 -1.35
N ASP A 259 4.14 29.31 -1.38
CA ASP A 259 4.84 28.75 -2.54
C ASP A 259 4.43 27.30 -2.79
N ARG A 260 4.32 26.50 -1.73
CA ARG A 260 3.86 25.12 -1.79
C ARG A 260 2.44 25.02 -2.35
N ASP A 261 1.51 25.83 -1.84
CA ASP A 261 0.11 25.80 -2.29
C ASP A 261 -0.01 26.18 -3.78
N ARG A 262 0.79 27.16 -4.22
CA ARG A 262 0.89 27.52 -5.64
C ARG A 262 1.47 26.38 -6.48
N ALA A 263 2.53 25.73 -6.01
CA ALA A 263 3.14 24.59 -6.72
C ALA A 263 2.17 23.41 -6.82
N HIS A 264 1.43 23.12 -5.75
CA HIS A 264 0.37 22.10 -5.75
C HIS A 264 -0.73 22.45 -6.77
N ALA A 265 -1.24 23.68 -6.77
CA ALA A 265 -2.24 24.11 -7.74
C ALA A 265 -1.74 24.05 -9.19
N GLU A 266 -0.47 24.42 -9.44
CA GLU A 266 0.16 24.27 -10.75
C GLU A 266 0.30 22.80 -11.15
N TYR A 267 0.70 21.92 -10.23
CA TYR A 267 0.79 20.48 -10.48
C TYR A 267 -0.58 19.83 -10.75
N GLU A 268 -1.59 20.16 -9.95
CA GLU A 268 -2.96 19.69 -10.17
C GLU A 268 -3.49 20.12 -11.55
N SER A 269 -3.09 21.31 -12.02
CA SER A 269 -3.40 21.77 -13.39
C SER A 269 -2.66 20.98 -14.50
N ARG A 270 -1.57 20.28 -14.17
CA ARG A 270 -0.76 19.45 -15.08
C ARG A 270 -1.18 17.98 -15.11
N ARG A 271 -2.37 17.64 -14.61
CA ARG A 271 -2.91 16.28 -14.64
C ARG A 271 -2.77 15.69 -16.05
N PRO A 272 -2.15 14.50 -16.20
CA PRO A 272 -2.07 13.82 -17.49
C PRO A 272 -3.45 13.74 -18.14
N ALA A 273 -3.54 14.03 -19.44
CA ALA A 273 -4.82 14.12 -20.14
C ALA A 273 -5.64 12.81 -20.11
N ASP A 274 -4.96 11.68 -19.89
CA ASP A 274 -5.57 10.34 -19.85
C ASP A 274 -6.07 9.94 -18.46
N ASP A 275 -5.78 10.71 -17.41
CA ASP A 275 -6.31 10.43 -16.07
C ASP A 275 -7.80 10.79 -16.02
N PRO A 276 -8.68 9.90 -15.55
CA PRO A 276 -10.11 10.17 -15.52
C PRO A 276 -10.38 11.34 -14.57
N PRO A 277 -11.12 12.39 -15.01
CA PRO A 277 -11.38 13.56 -14.17
C PRO A 277 -12.17 13.20 -12.91
N GLU A 278 -13.02 12.18 -13.01
CA GLU A 278 -13.86 11.65 -11.94
C GLU A 278 -13.32 10.32 -11.38
N PRO A 279 -13.68 9.93 -10.14
CA PRO A 279 -13.38 8.62 -9.60
C PRO A 279 -13.92 7.51 -10.51
N ALA A 280 -13.17 6.42 -10.65
CA ALA A 280 -13.59 5.27 -11.44
C ALA A 280 -14.99 4.79 -10.99
N ALA A 281 -15.91 4.63 -11.94
CA ALA A 281 -17.22 4.08 -11.67
C ALA A 281 -17.12 2.70 -10.99
N GLY A 282 -18.07 2.39 -10.10
CA GLY A 282 -18.10 1.11 -9.40
C GLY A 282 -18.18 -0.06 -10.38
N THR A 283 -17.51 -1.18 -10.06
CA THR A 283 -17.51 -2.38 -10.90
C THR A 283 -18.94 -2.89 -11.12
N ILE A 284 -19.33 -3.04 -12.39
CA ILE A 284 -20.61 -3.63 -12.76
C ILE A 284 -20.45 -5.16 -12.80
N HIS A 285 -21.23 -5.84 -11.96
CA HIS A 285 -21.18 -7.30 -11.85
C HIS A 285 -22.39 -7.96 -12.51
N PHE A 286 -22.15 -8.93 -13.39
CA PHE A 286 -23.19 -9.76 -13.99
C PHE A 286 -22.67 -11.15 -14.37
N GLY A 287 -23.57 -12.03 -14.80
CA GLY A 287 -23.25 -13.43 -15.08
C GLY A 287 -23.47 -14.34 -13.87
N GLY A 288 -23.69 -15.62 -14.17
CA GLY A 288 -23.91 -16.67 -13.16
C GLY A 288 -25.39 -16.88 -12.84
N ARG A 289 -26.26 -15.97 -13.28
CA ARG A 289 -27.71 -16.17 -13.25
C ARG A 289 -28.11 -17.06 -14.42
N VAL A 290 -28.63 -18.23 -14.10
CA VAL A 290 -29.14 -19.21 -15.08
C VAL A 290 -30.66 -19.07 -15.19
N TYR A 291 -31.18 -19.24 -16.40
CA TYR A 291 -32.61 -19.16 -16.71
C TYR A 291 -33.15 -20.51 -17.22
N PRO A 292 -33.41 -21.51 -16.33
CA PRO A 292 -33.80 -22.86 -16.75
C PRO A 292 -35.11 -22.96 -17.54
N LYS A 293 -35.97 -21.94 -17.41
CA LYS A 293 -37.28 -21.83 -18.09
C LYS A 293 -37.24 -20.91 -19.32
N GLY A 294 -36.06 -20.51 -19.77
CA GLY A 294 -35.89 -19.54 -20.84
C GLY A 294 -35.63 -18.13 -20.32
N TRP A 295 -35.02 -17.31 -21.16
CA TRP A 295 -34.63 -15.93 -20.86
C TRP A 295 -35.86 -15.02 -20.71
N PRO A 296 -35.84 -14.05 -19.77
CA PRO A 296 -36.90 -13.06 -19.65
C PRO A 296 -36.95 -12.15 -20.88
N GLU A 297 -38.11 -11.53 -21.15
CA GLU A 297 -38.27 -10.56 -22.25
C GLU A 297 -37.35 -9.35 -22.09
N ASP A 298 -37.16 -8.89 -20.84
CA ASP A 298 -36.17 -7.88 -20.48
C ASP A 298 -35.11 -8.51 -19.57
N ALA A 299 -34.00 -8.95 -20.17
CA ALA A 299 -32.86 -9.51 -19.47
C ALA A 299 -31.88 -8.43 -18.96
N GLY A 300 -32.13 -7.15 -19.24
CA GLY A 300 -31.26 -6.04 -18.86
C GLY A 300 -29.79 -6.32 -19.20
N ILE A 301 -28.90 -6.25 -18.21
CA ILE A 301 -27.46 -6.48 -18.40
C ILE A 301 -27.11 -7.96 -18.66
N ASP A 302 -27.98 -8.91 -18.32
CA ASP A 302 -27.67 -10.33 -18.50
C ASP A 302 -27.62 -10.75 -19.98
N VAL A 303 -28.09 -9.91 -20.89
CA VAL A 303 -27.93 -10.13 -22.35
C VAL A 303 -26.45 -10.16 -22.78
N LEU A 304 -25.56 -9.59 -21.96
CA LEU A 304 -24.12 -9.58 -22.20
C LEU A 304 -23.46 -10.95 -21.91
N GLN A 305 -24.15 -11.88 -21.25
CA GLN A 305 -23.63 -13.22 -20.98
C GLN A 305 -23.31 -14.01 -22.25
N ASN A 306 -22.31 -14.89 -22.20
CA ASN A 306 -21.89 -15.72 -23.34
C ASN A 306 -22.95 -16.79 -23.71
N GLU A 307 -23.76 -17.15 -22.72
CA GLU A 307 -24.84 -18.11 -22.78
C GLU A 307 -26.15 -17.51 -23.33
N TYR A 308 -26.24 -16.19 -23.42
CA TYR A 308 -27.41 -15.51 -23.99
C TYR A 308 -27.61 -15.96 -25.45
N PRO A 309 -28.86 -16.27 -25.87
CA PRO A 309 -29.16 -16.79 -27.21
C PRO A 309 -29.08 -15.69 -28.28
N SER A 310 -27.85 -15.27 -28.57
CA SER A 310 -27.50 -14.37 -29.66
C SER A 310 -26.76 -15.17 -30.73
N ALA A 311 -27.47 -15.58 -31.78
CA ALA A 311 -26.90 -16.40 -32.84
C ALA A 311 -25.76 -15.66 -33.55
N ILE A 312 -24.58 -16.27 -33.65
CA ILE A 312 -23.40 -15.66 -34.28
C ILE A 312 -22.88 -16.52 -35.44
N GLU A 313 -22.55 -15.87 -36.54
CA GLU A 313 -21.86 -16.53 -37.67
C GLU A 313 -20.34 -16.39 -37.53
N VAL A 314 -19.63 -17.51 -37.56
CA VAL A 314 -18.18 -17.59 -37.45
C VAL A 314 -17.65 -18.60 -38.47
N GLY A 315 -16.84 -18.14 -39.42
CA GLY A 315 -16.27 -18.99 -40.47
C GLY A 315 -17.34 -19.66 -41.36
N GLY A 316 -18.46 -18.98 -41.62
CA GLY A 316 -19.58 -19.50 -42.41
C GLY A 316 -20.51 -20.46 -41.65
N VAL A 317 -20.31 -20.64 -40.34
CA VAL A 317 -21.15 -21.51 -39.50
C VAL A 317 -21.88 -20.66 -38.46
N VAL A 318 -23.20 -20.86 -38.36
CA VAL A 318 -24.03 -20.19 -37.36
C VAL A 318 -24.09 -21.02 -36.09
N TYR A 319 -23.75 -20.39 -34.97
CA TYR A 319 -23.80 -20.94 -33.62
C TYR A 319 -24.90 -20.25 -32.80
N PRO A 320 -25.68 -20.98 -31.98
CA PRO A 320 -26.76 -20.37 -31.17
C PRO A 320 -26.32 -19.33 -30.15
N SER A 321 -25.07 -19.41 -29.66
CA SER A 321 -24.48 -18.42 -28.76
C SER A 321 -22.94 -18.46 -28.80
N VAL A 322 -22.30 -17.49 -28.14
CA VAL A 322 -20.83 -17.46 -27.95
C VAL A 322 -20.35 -18.74 -27.26
N THR A 323 -21.07 -19.25 -26.27
CA THR A 323 -20.71 -20.50 -25.58
C THR A 323 -20.69 -21.70 -26.53
N HIS A 324 -21.64 -21.80 -27.47
CA HIS A 324 -21.66 -22.88 -28.47
C HIS A 324 -20.45 -22.76 -29.42
N ALA A 325 -20.19 -21.55 -29.93
CA ALA A 325 -19.06 -21.31 -30.83
C ALA A 325 -17.71 -21.60 -30.15
N TYR A 326 -17.51 -21.10 -28.94
CA TYR A 326 -16.26 -21.27 -28.18
C TYR A 326 -15.96 -22.75 -27.94
N TRP A 327 -16.97 -23.52 -27.52
CA TRP A 327 -16.78 -24.94 -27.25
C TRP A 327 -16.63 -25.76 -28.53
N ALA A 328 -17.32 -25.43 -29.62
CA ALA A 328 -17.11 -26.11 -30.90
C ALA A 328 -15.69 -25.88 -31.43
N LEU A 329 -15.19 -24.64 -31.38
CA LEU A 329 -13.83 -24.29 -31.82
C LEU A 329 -12.73 -24.91 -30.95
N SER A 330 -13.06 -25.35 -29.74
CA SER A 330 -12.10 -25.94 -28.81
C SER A 330 -11.65 -27.37 -29.15
N THR A 331 -12.33 -28.04 -30.08
CA THR A 331 -12.02 -29.42 -30.51
C THR A 331 -11.73 -29.49 -32.01
N ALA A 332 -10.94 -30.48 -32.42
CA ALA A 332 -10.65 -30.78 -33.82
C ALA A 332 -11.64 -31.80 -34.44
N ASP A 333 -12.43 -32.51 -33.61
CA ASP A 333 -13.37 -33.54 -34.06
C ASP A 333 -14.61 -32.90 -34.73
N PRO A 334 -14.84 -33.11 -36.03
CA PRO A 334 -16.00 -32.56 -36.74
C PRO A 334 -17.35 -33.05 -36.20
N GLU A 335 -17.44 -34.30 -35.74
CA GLU A 335 -18.70 -34.85 -35.20
C GLU A 335 -19.00 -34.24 -33.83
N ALA A 336 -17.98 -34.06 -33.00
CA ALA A 336 -18.13 -33.34 -31.73
C ALA A 336 -18.51 -31.88 -31.96
N ARG A 337 -17.90 -31.19 -32.95
CA ARG A 337 -18.27 -29.81 -33.31
C ARG A 337 -19.74 -29.67 -33.63
N GLU A 338 -20.28 -30.58 -34.44
CA GLU A 338 -21.68 -30.55 -34.83
C GLU A 338 -22.61 -30.87 -33.66
N ARG A 339 -22.26 -31.85 -32.81
CA ARG A 339 -23.01 -32.13 -31.57
C ARG A 339 -23.03 -30.94 -30.61
N ILE A 340 -21.91 -30.25 -30.45
CA ILE A 340 -21.80 -29.04 -29.62
C ILE A 340 -22.64 -27.92 -30.22
N ARG A 341 -22.59 -27.70 -31.54
CA ARG A 341 -23.38 -26.68 -32.25
C ARG A 341 -24.88 -26.92 -32.13
N ALA A 342 -25.31 -28.18 -32.25
CA ALA A 342 -26.70 -28.60 -32.23
C ALA A 342 -27.29 -28.78 -30.82
N ALA A 343 -26.49 -28.60 -29.77
CA ALA A 343 -26.95 -28.69 -28.39
C ALA A 343 -28.06 -27.66 -28.13
N GLU A 344 -29.11 -28.05 -27.40
CA GLU A 344 -30.23 -27.15 -27.10
C GLU A 344 -29.80 -26.09 -26.07
N ARG A 345 -28.92 -26.49 -25.14
CA ARG A 345 -28.50 -25.65 -24.01
C ARG A 345 -26.99 -25.42 -24.00
N PRO A 346 -26.52 -24.21 -23.66
CA PRO A 346 -25.09 -23.91 -23.50
C PRO A 346 -24.36 -24.86 -22.53
N TYR A 347 -25.06 -25.34 -21.50
CA TYR A 347 -24.53 -26.31 -20.55
C TYR A 347 -24.18 -27.64 -21.22
N GLU A 348 -25.01 -28.12 -22.14
CA GLU A 348 -24.81 -29.38 -22.88
C GLU A 348 -23.65 -29.24 -23.86
N ALA A 349 -23.58 -28.12 -24.59
CA ALA A 349 -22.45 -27.77 -25.45
C ALA A 349 -21.11 -27.84 -24.69
N ARG A 350 -21.06 -27.28 -23.47
CA ARG A 350 -19.88 -27.36 -22.60
C ARG A 350 -19.54 -28.80 -22.22
N LYS A 351 -20.53 -29.55 -21.72
CA LYS A 351 -20.33 -30.92 -21.24
C LYS A 351 -19.80 -31.83 -22.36
N THR A 352 -20.39 -31.74 -23.54
CA THR A 352 -19.91 -32.48 -24.72
C THR A 352 -18.47 -32.12 -25.08
N ALA A 353 -18.09 -30.84 -24.97
CA ALA A 353 -16.74 -30.41 -25.25
C ALA A 353 -15.71 -30.84 -24.18
N GLU A 354 -16.13 -31.04 -22.93
CA GLU A 354 -15.29 -31.58 -21.85
C GLU A 354 -14.96 -33.06 -22.06
N GLU A 355 -15.87 -33.81 -22.67
CA GLU A 355 -15.71 -35.23 -23.03
C GLU A 355 -14.89 -35.44 -24.32
N THR A 356 -14.51 -34.35 -25.01
CA THR A 356 -13.83 -34.40 -26.31
C THR A 356 -12.40 -33.87 -26.20
N PRO A 357 -11.40 -34.48 -26.87
CA PRO A 357 -10.04 -33.93 -26.95
C PRO A 357 -10.03 -32.49 -27.47
N ARG A 358 -9.23 -31.64 -26.81
CA ARG A 358 -9.04 -30.24 -27.20
C ARG A 358 -8.07 -30.14 -28.38
N VAL A 359 -8.19 -29.06 -29.15
CA VAL A 359 -7.16 -28.67 -30.12
C VAL A 359 -5.83 -28.42 -29.41
N GLU A 360 -4.73 -28.67 -30.12
CA GLU A 360 -3.39 -28.41 -29.62
C GLU A 360 -3.24 -26.93 -29.20
N ASN A 361 -2.53 -26.68 -28.10
CA ASN A 361 -2.28 -25.33 -27.56
C ASN A 361 -3.54 -24.50 -27.22
N TRP A 362 -4.70 -25.15 -27.02
CA TRP A 362 -5.96 -24.46 -26.69
C TRP A 362 -5.83 -23.44 -25.54
N SER A 363 -5.07 -23.76 -24.49
CA SER A 363 -4.85 -22.88 -23.35
C SER A 363 -4.19 -21.54 -23.72
N GLN A 364 -3.39 -21.51 -24.79
CA GLN A 364 -2.70 -20.32 -25.28
C GLN A 364 -3.60 -19.48 -26.21
N VAL A 365 -4.45 -20.15 -27.01
CA VAL A 365 -5.27 -19.47 -28.03
C VAL A 365 -6.69 -19.11 -27.56
N ARG A 366 -7.19 -19.73 -26.49
CA ARG A 366 -8.58 -19.56 -26.03
C ARG A 366 -9.00 -18.11 -25.80
N THR A 367 -8.10 -17.25 -25.32
CA THR A 367 -8.36 -15.83 -25.09
C THR A 367 -8.58 -15.07 -26.39
N ALA A 368 -7.78 -15.34 -27.42
CA ALA A 368 -7.95 -14.75 -28.74
C ALA A 368 -9.25 -15.23 -29.40
N VAL A 369 -9.58 -16.52 -29.27
CA VAL A 369 -10.84 -17.07 -29.76
C VAL A 369 -12.03 -16.39 -29.08
N MET A 370 -12.04 -16.29 -27.75
CA MET A 370 -13.12 -15.60 -27.03
C MET A 370 -13.24 -14.13 -27.46
N ALA A 371 -12.13 -13.41 -27.61
CA ALA A 371 -12.14 -12.02 -28.07
C ALA A 371 -12.79 -11.89 -29.45
N ALA A 372 -12.44 -12.77 -30.41
CA ALA A 372 -13.02 -12.77 -31.74
C ALA A 372 -14.54 -13.07 -31.71
N LEU A 373 -14.98 -14.00 -30.86
CA LEU A 373 -16.40 -14.34 -30.71
C LEU A 373 -17.21 -13.19 -30.08
N LEU A 374 -16.65 -12.49 -29.09
CA LEU A 374 -17.29 -11.32 -28.50
C LEU A 374 -17.41 -10.19 -29.51
N ARG A 375 -16.35 -9.91 -30.28
CA ARG A 375 -16.42 -8.94 -31.40
C ARG A 375 -17.51 -9.32 -32.40
N ALA A 376 -17.58 -10.59 -32.80
CA ALA A 376 -18.62 -11.07 -33.71
C ALA A 376 -20.04 -10.89 -33.13
N LYS A 377 -20.23 -11.20 -31.84
CA LYS A 377 -21.52 -11.00 -31.14
C LYS A 377 -21.96 -9.54 -31.24
N TYR A 378 -21.14 -8.60 -30.79
CA TYR A 378 -21.56 -7.20 -30.73
C TYR A 378 -21.58 -6.51 -32.11
N ALA A 379 -20.79 -6.98 -33.08
CA ALA A 379 -20.89 -6.52 -34.46
C ALA A 379 -22.18 -7.00 -35.17
N GLN A 380 -22.66 -8.21 -34.86
CA GLN A 380 -23.85 -8.80 -35.47
C GLN A 380 -25.15 -8.45 -34.72
N HIS A 381 -25.05 -8.00 -33.47
CA HIS A 381 -26.19 -7.64 -32.61
C HIS A 381 -26.05 -6.22 -32.04
N PRO A 382 -26.41 -5.18 -32.82
CA PRO A 382 -26.24 -3.78 -32.41
C PRO A 382 -27.02 -3.38 -31.16
N ASP A 383 -28.17 -4.01 -30.91
CA ASP A 383 -28.97 -3.85 -29.70
C ASP A 383 -28.19 -4.27 -28.44
N LEU A 384 -27.47 -5.40 -28.50
CA LEU A 384 -26.61 -5.87 -27.42
C LEU A 384 -25.37 -5.00 -27.27
N ALA A 385 -24.85 -4.45 -28.38
CA ALA A 385 -23.73 -3.51 -28.37
C ALA A 385 -24.09 -2.22 -27.62
N GLU A 386 -25.31 -1.69 -27.78
CA GLU A 386 -25.77 -0.52 -27.02
C GLU A 386 -25.90 -0.82 -25.52
N VAL A 387 -26.31 -2.04 -25.12
CA VAL A 387 -26.28 -2.44 -23.70
C VAL A 387 -24.85 -2.46 -23.15
N LEU A 388 -23.88 -2.96 -23.93
CA LEU A 388 -22.46 -2.95 -23.53
C LEU A 388 -21.92 -1.52 -23.44
N LEU A 389 -22.23 -0.65 -24.40
CA LEU A 389 -21.85 0.77 -24.39
C LEU A 389 -22.47 1.51 -23.19
N GLY A 390 -23.70 1.16 -22.80
CA GLY A 390 -24.38 1.71 -21.63
C GLY A 390 -23.68 1.46 -20.30
N THR A 391 -22.67 0.57 -20.25
CA THR A 391 -21.83 0.35 -19.06
C THR A 391 -20.80 1.46 -18.83
N GLY A 392 -20.66 2.41 -19.75
CA GLY A 392 -19.75 3.56 -19.60
C GLY A 392 -18.29 3.15 -19.54
N ASP A 393 -17.52 3.71 -18.61
CA ASP A 393 -16.13 3.37 -18.32
C ASP A 393 -16.00 2.38 -17.14
N ALA A 394 -17.12 1.96 -16.55
CA ALA A 394 -17.11 1.09 -15.37
C ALA A 394 -16.36 -0.23 -15.64
N PRO A 395 -15.54 -0.72 -14.69
CA PRO A 395 -14.97 -2.06 -14.76
C PRO A 395 -16.08 -3.12 -14.80
N ILE A 396 -15.87 -4.21 -15.54
CA ILE A 396 -16.85 -5.29 -15.70
C ILE A 396 -16.37 -6.53 -14.95
N GLY A 397 -17.13 -6.98 -13.95
CA GLY A 397 -16.91 -8.24 -13.25
C GLY A 397 -17.83 -9.35 -13.76
N TYR A 398 -17.29 -10.31 -14.51
CA TYR A 398 -18.07 -11.41 -15.08
C TYR A 398 -18.10 -12.66 -14.21
N SER A 399 -19.27 -13.27 -14.01
CA SER A 399 -19.48 -14.46 -13.15
C SER A 399 -20.16 -15.65 -13.84
N GLY A 400 -20.27 -15.67 -15.18
CA GLY A 400 -21.08 -16.67 -15.92
C GLY A 400 -20.48 -18.06 -16.18
N VAL A 401 -19.15 -18.23 -16.13
CA VAL A 401 -18.47 -19.51 -16.42
C VAL A 401 -17.77 -20.12 -15.19
N ASP A 402 -17.79 -21.45 -15.03
CA ASP A 402 -16.98 -22.15 -14.03
C ASP A 402 -15.50 -22.24 -14.45
N SER A 403 -14.79 -21.11 -14.47
CA SER A 403 -13.34 -21.10 -14.60
C SER A 403 -12.76 -19.82 -14.04
N ASP A 404 -11.83 -19.95 -13.08
CA ASP A 404 -11.10 -18.81 -12.54
C ASP A 404 -10.27 -18.07 -13.61
N HIS A 405 -10.07 -18.65 -14.80
CA HIS A 405 -9.53 -17.91 -15.95
C HIS A 405 -10.54 -16.89 -16.49
N TRP A 406 -11.81 -17.25 -16.62
CA TRP A 406 -12.81 -16.42 -17.30
C TRP A 406 -13.58 -15.47 -16.38
N ILE A 407 -13.86 -15.87 -15.15
CA ILE A 407 -14.71 -15.12 -14.21
C ILE A 407 -13.92 -14.38 -13.12
N THR A 408 -14.62 -13.50 -12.41
CA THR A 408 -14.24 -12.99 -11.10
C THR A 408 -14.95 -13.76 -9.98
N ARG A 409 -14.29 -13.87 -8.82
CA ARG A 409 -14.85 -14.38 -7.55
C ARG A 409 -14.44 -13.42 -6.43
N GLY A 410 -14.93 -12.17 -6.51
CA GLY A 410 -14.48 -11.06 -5.68
C GLY A 410 -13.07 -10.58 -6.06
N GLY A 411 -12.04 -11.40 -5.82
CA GLY A 411 -10.64 -11.08 -6.15
C GLY A 411 -9.73 -12.26 -6.54
N LYS A 412 -10.25 -13.49 -6.64
CA LYS A 412 -9.44 -14.70 -6.94
C LYS A 412 -9.41 -15.11 -8.42
N GLY A 413 -10.39 -14.68 -9.22
CA GLY A 413 -10.47 -14.99 -10.65
C GLY A 413 -9.78 -13.94 -11.53
N ARG A 414 -9.28 -14.35 -12.70
CA ARG A 414 -8.58 -13.47 -13.66
C ARG A 414 -9.52 -12.56 -14.45
N ASN A 415 -10.82 -12.85 -14.46
CA ASN A 415 -11.86 -12.02 -15.08
C ASN A 415 -11.60 -11.70 -16.57
N TRP A 416 -11.09 -12.65 -17.35
CA TRP A 416 -10.77 -12.39 -18.76
C TRP A 416 -11.99 -12.00 -19.60
N VAL A 417 -13.19 -12.51 -19.29
CA VAL A 417 -14.39 -12.09 -20.05
C VAL A 417 -14.69 -10.61 -19.80
N GLY A 418 -14.68 -10.16 -18.54
CA GLY A 418 -14.90 -8.75 -18.21
C GLY A 418 -13.92 -7.82 -18.92
N ARG A 419 -12.63 -8.15 -18.89
CA ARG A 419 -11.57 -7.39 -19.59
C ARG A 419 -11.75 -7.36 -21.11
N LEU A 420 -12.17 -8.49 -21.70
CA LEU A 420 -12.43 -8.55 -23.13
C LEU A 420 -13.68 -7.73 -23.51
N LEU A 421 -14.70 -7.69 -22.66
CA LEU A 421 -15.87 -6.84 -22.87
C LEU A 421 -15.51 -5.36 -22.77
N GLU A 422 -14.66 -4.96 -21.82
CA GLU A 422 -14.12 -3.60 -21.74
C GLU A 422 -13.35 -3.21 -23.00
N LEU A 423 -12.52 -4.13 -23.53
CA LEU A 423 -11.82 -3.92 -24.79
C LEU A 423 -12.80 -3.75 -25.96
N VAL A 424 -13.75 -4.68 -26.13
CA VAL A 424 -14.73 -4.61 -27.22
C VAL A 424 -15.61 -3.37 -27.12
N ARG A 425 -15.99 -2.96 -25.90
CA ARG A 425 -16.68 -1.68 -25.64
C ARG A 425 -15.85 -0.49 -26.14
N SER A 426 -14.56 -0.46 -25.84
CA SER A 426 -13.64 0.58 -26.30
C SER A 426 -13.52 0.60 -27.83
N GLU A 427 -13.42 -0.57 -28.46
CA GLU A 427 -13.41 -0.72 -29.92
C GLU A 427 -14.70 -0.17 -30.55
N LEU A 428 -15.87 -0.52 -30.01
CA LEU A 428 -17.17 0.00 -30.46
C LEU A 428 -17.26 1.53 -30.29
N GLN A 429 -16.77 2.08 -29.18
CA GLN A 429 -16.74 3.52 -28.94
C GLN A 429 -15.83 4.24 -29.94
N ALA A 430 -14.66 3.68 -30.24
CA ALA A 430 -13.74 4.22 -31.23
C ALA A 430 -14.36 4.20 -32.65
N GLN A 431 -15.10 3.13 -33.00
CA GLN A 431 -15.87 3.06 -34.25
C GLN A 431 -16.95 4.15 -34.30
N LYS A 432 -17.72 4.32 -33.21
CA LYS A 432 -18.77 5.35 -33.09
C LYS A 432 -18.20 6.78 -33.17
N ALA A 433 -16.98 6.98 -32.69
CA ALA A 433 -16.23 8.24 -32.77
C ALA A 433 -15.51 8.45 -34.11
N GLY A 434 -15.52 7.47 -35.02
CA GLY A 434 -14.81 7.55 -36.31
C GLY A 434 -13.28 7.50 -36.18
N ILE A 435 -12.75 6.98 -35.07
CA ILE A 435 -11.32 6.84 -34.84
C ILE A 435 -10.84 5.56 -35.55
N PRO A 436 -9.83 5.62 -36.43
CA PRO A 436 -9.30 4.43 -37.09
C PRO A 436 -8.38 3.65 -36.15
N PHE A 437 -8.64 2.35 -35.94
CA PHE A 437 -7.79 1.49 -35.09
C PHE A 437 -7.69 0.02 -35.56
N ALA A 438 -8.35 -0.34 -36.67
CA ALA A 438 -8.37 -1.70 -37.23
C ALA A 438 -8.32 -1.66 -38.77
#